data_AF-A0A1X0REN5-F1
#
_entry.id   AF-A0A1X0REN5-F1
#
_cell.length_a   1.000
_cell.length_b   1.000
_cell.length_c   1.000
_cell.angle_alpha   90.00
_cell.angle_beta   90.00
_cell.angle_gamma   90.00
#
_symmetry.space_group_name_H-M   'P 1'
#
loop_
_entity.id
_entity.type
_entity.pdbx_description
1 polymer ?
#
loop_
_entity_poly.entity_id
_entity_poly.type
_entity_poly.pdbx_seq_one_letter_code
_entity_poly.pdbx_strand_id
1 'polypeptide(L)'
;MSDAQSVYSDIENSEKNTLLTEIKENEKQLTRTLREQLEQVRKDKAALEADLHTRTKAYESKLQSIESSDQLEELLRIQDLDELKSKVKELHSRCLEQEARIKKLEFELEMEKGHVKILKHDNKALKQMAVEMNAVAEQEEEFISNKLLKRISGLKKEKSELLLQVEQEEEYMTNMLQKKLNQLQREKIDMENSLEQEQEYIVNKLQKQLDSLRAQQAASHLHESSASSSIISPILTKKPSKETVDMQSNTAEMLLSEIAILKNKTTEMEKEFLIKLQQCNKYKSELVHLRKQTGLPTDDIPLDEGIPAVFRTVPPSPGRGGIIRRSTSSSSQKSLASDKNSIPPLQLDTSEPASRSRSNSQKIKEYLTTSPQQQ
;
A
#
# COMPACT_ATOMS: atom_id res chain seq x y z
N MET A 1 22.14 -18.87 -12.20
CA MET A 1 21.56 -17.65 -11.58
C MET A 1 20.92 -16.76 -12.65
N SER A 2 21.58 -16.55 -13.80
CA SER A 2 21.03 -15.83 -14.98
C SER A 2 19.73 -16.42 -15.53
N ASP A 3 19.66 -17.75 -15.69
CA ASP A 3 18.53 -18.38 -16.39
C ASP A 3 17.24 -18.36 -15.57
N ALA A 4 17.36 -18.42 -14.23
CA ALA A 4 16.23 -18.30 -13.32
C ALA A 4 15.64 -16.88 -13.30
N GLN A 5 16.49 -15.85 -13.45
CA GLN A 5 16.07 -14.45 -13.54
C GLN A 5 15.40 -14.12 -14.89
N SER A 6 15.89 -14.71 -15.99
CA SER A 6 15.26 -14.56 -17.32
C SER A 6 13.84 -15.14 -17.32
N VAL A 7 13.68 -16.39 -16.86
CA VAL A 7 12.37 -17.05 -16.81
C VAL A 7 11.38 -16.28 -15.92
N TYR A 8 11.85 -15.74 -14.79
CA TYR A 8 11.00 -14.91 -13.93
C TYR A 8 10.56 -13.61 -14.60
N SER A 9 11.47 -12.95 -15.34
CA SER A 9 11.14 -11.73 -16.08
C SER A 9 10.21 -11.96 -17.28
N ASP A 10 10.30 -13.13 -17.91
CA ASP A 10 9.44 -13.52 -19.03
C ASP A 10 8.02 -13.84 -18.55
N ILE A 11 7.89 -14.50 -17.39
CA ILE A 11 6.59 -14.76 -16.74
C ILE A 11 5.93 -13.43 -16.35
N GLU A 12 6.67 -12.52 -15.72
CA GLU A 12 6.14 -11.22 -15.27
C GLU A 12 5.71 -10.32 -16.45
N ASN A 13 6.44 -10.39 -17.58
CA ASN A 13 6.05 -9.71 -18.82
C ASN A 13 4.81 -10.34 -19.48
N SER A 14 4.69 -11.67 -19.44
CA SER A 14 3.50 -12.36 -19.93
C SER A 14 2.26 -11.96 -19.13
N GLU A 15 2.35 -11.93 -17.80
CA GLU A 15 1.27 -11.50 -16.91
C GLU A 15 0.86 -10.04 -17.17
N LYS A 16 1.83 -9.12 -17.30
CA LYS A 16 1.55 -7.72 -17.66
C LYS A 16 0.85 -7.58 -19.01
N ASN A 17 1.25 -8.37 -20.01
CA ASN A 17 0.60 -8.37 -21.31
C ASN A 17 -0.84 -8.89 -21.22
N THR A 18 -1.09 -9.94 -20.43
CA THR A 18 -2.46 -10.44 -20.21
C THR A 18 -3.35 -9.41 -19.52
N LEU A 19 -2.85 -8.74 -18.47
CA LEU A 19 -3.59 -7.68 -17.78
C LEU A 19 -3.88 -6.50 -18.72
N LEU A 20 -2.92 -6.12 -19.56
CA LEU A 20 -3.13 -5.05 -20.54
C LEU A 20 -4.19 -5.42 -21.58
N THR A 21 -4.24 -6.67 -22.02
CA THR A 21 -5.30 -7.14 -22.93
C THR A 21 -6.67 -7.17 -22.26
N GLU A 22 -6.73 -7.56 -20.98
CA GLU A 22 -7.97 -7.58 -20.19
C GLU A 22 -8.52 -6.16 -19.99
N ILE A 23 -7.66 -5.19 -19.64
CA ILE A 23 -8.03 -3.78 -19.52
C ILE A 23 -8.62 -3.25 -20.83
N LYS A 24 -7.98 -3.55 -21.97
CA LYS A 24 -8.46 -3.11 -23.28
C LYS A 24 -9.82 -3.72 -23.64
N GLU A 25 -10.04 -5.00 -23.33
CA GLU A 25 -11.33 -5.63 -23.58
C GLU A 25 -12.41 -5.07 -22.64
N ASN A 26 -12.08 -4.81 -21.37
CA ASN A 26 -13.00 -4.17 -20.42
C ASN A 26 -13.40 -2.76 -20.87
N GLU A 27 -12.45 -1.95 -21.35
CA GLU A 27 -12.71 -0.63 -21.92
C GLU A 27 -13.63 -0.72 -23.15
N LYS A 28 -13.39 -1.71 -24.01
CA LYS A 28 -14.21 -1.97 -25.19
C LYS A 28 -15.63 -2.39 -24.81
N GLN A 29 -15.78 -3.26 -23.81
CA GLN A 29 -17.09 -3.67 -23.27
C GLN A 29 -17.82 -2.48 -22.68
N LEU A 30 -17.17 -1.68 -21.84
CA LEU A 30 -17.75 -0.45 -21.28
C LEU A 30 -18.27 0.49 -22.39
N THR A 31 -17.46 0.68 -23.44
CA THR A 31 -17.85 1.53 -24.57
C THR A 31 -19.04 0.95 -25.35
N ARG A 32 -19.13 -0.38 -25.51
CA ARG A 32 -20.30 -1.03 -26.12
C ARG A 32 -21.55 -0.81 -25.27
N THR A 33 -21.47 -1.07 -23.97
CA THR A 33 -22.58 -0.88 -23.02
C THR A 33 -23.08 0.57 -23.00
N LEU A 34 -22.16 1.55 -23.02
CA LEU A 34 -22.53 2.96 -23.09
C LEU A 34 -23.26 3.32 -24.39
N ARG A 35 -22.83 2.75 -25.53
CA ARG A 35 -23.54 2.95 -26.81
C ARG A 35 -24.94 2.34 -26.78
N GLU A 36 -25.07 1.13 -26.26
CA GLU A 36 -26.36 0.45 -26.12
C GLU A 36 -27.31 1.24 -25.21
N GLN A 37 -26.82 1.74 -24.08
CA GLN A 37 -27.61 2.60 -23.18
C GLN A 37 -28.05 3.90 -23.87
N LEU A 38 -27.16 4.56 -24.63
CA LEU A 38 -27.52 5.76 -25.39
C LEU A 38 -28.56 5.48 -26.46
N GLU A 39 -28.45 4.35 -27.15
CA GLU A 39 -29.40 3.93 -28.17
C GLU A 39 -30.77 3.59 -27.57
N GLN A 40 -30.78 2.91 -26.43
CA GLN A 40 -32.00 2.65 -25.67
C GLN A 40 -32.68 3.95 -25.22
N VAL A 41 -31.94 4.91 -24.66
CA VAL A 41 -32.48 6.23 -24.26
C VAL A 41 -33.05 6.99 -25.47
N ARG A 42 -32.42 6.92 -26.64
CA ARG A 42 -32.95 7.55 -27.86
C ARG A 42 -34.26 6.91 -28.29
N LYS A 43 -34.35 5.57 -28.23
CA LYS A 43 -35.56 4.83 -28.56
C LYS A 43 -36.70 5.15 -27.60
N ASP A 44 -36.44 5.17 -26.31
CA ASP A 44 -37.42 5.51 -25.28
C ASP A 44 -37.92 6.95 -25.42
N LYS A 45 -37.01 7.89 -25.70
CA LYS A 45 -37.37 9.28 -26.00
C LYS A 45 -38.30 9.37 -27.21
N ALA A 46 -37.95 8.72 -28.32
CA ALA A 46 -38.77 8.76 -29.54
C ALA A 46 -40.16 8.14 -29.31
N ALA A 47 -40.25 7.06 -28.53
CA ALA A 47 -41.52 6.45 -28.16
C ALA A 47 -42.40 7.40 -27.34
N LEU A 48 -41.83 8.09 -26.35
CA LEU A 48 -42.56 9.08 -25.53
C LEU A 48 -43.04 10.27 -26.35
N GLU A 49 -42.21 10.79 -27.26
CA GLU A 49 -42.58 11.89 -28.16
C GLU A 49 -43.71 11.50 -29.11
N ALA A 50 -43.67 10.28 -29.66
CA ALA A 50 -44.74 9.76 -30.52
C ALA A 50 -46.06 9.58 -29.76
N ASP A 51 -46.02 9.05 -28.53
CA ASP A 51 -47.22 8.91 -27.69
C ASP A 51 -47.83 10.27 -27.34
N LEU A 52 -46.99 11.23 -26.96
CA LEU A 52 -47.42 12.59 -26.66
C LEU A 52 -48.08 13.24 -27.88
N HIS A 53 -47.46 13.13 -29.06
CA HIS A 53 -48.03 13.67 -30.29
C HIS A 53 -49.38 13.04 -30.64
N THR A 54 -49.49 11.72 -30.51
CA THR A 54 -50.74 10.98 -30.76
C THR A 54 -51.86 11.43 -29.82
N ARG A 55 -51.53 11.60 -28.53
CA ARG A 55 -52.48 12.08 -27.52
C ARG A 55 -52.90 13.53 -27.78
N THR A 56 -51.98 14.42 -28.14
CA THR A 56 -52.30 15.81 -28.51
C THR A 56 -53.27 15.86 -29.70
N LYS A 57 -52.98 15.12 -30.77
CA LYS A 57 -53.86 15.05 -31.95
C LYS A 57 -55.27 14.53 -31.62
N ALA A 58 -55.36 13.56 -30.71
CA ALA A 58 -56.64 13.04 -30.24
C ALA A 58 -57.44 14.10 -29.45
N TYR A 59 -56.76 14.90 -28.61
CA TYR A 59 -57.40 16.01 -27.91
C TYR A 59 -57.85 17.11 -28.86
N GLU A 60 -57.03 17.51 -29.82
CA GLU A 60 -57.38 18.51 -30.84
C GLU A 60 -58.60 18.09 -31.65
N SER A 61 -58.64 16.83 -32.10
CA SER A 61 -59.79 16.28 -32.84
C SER A 61 -61.06 16.31 -32.00
N LYS A 62 -60.95 16.03 -30.69
CA LYS A 62 -62.08 16.06 -29.76
C LYS A 62 -62.55 17.48 -29.46
N LEU A 63 -61.63 18.44 -29.37
CA LEU A 63 -61.96 19.85 -29.18
C LEU A 63 -62.75 20.38 -30.39
N GLN A 64 -62.28 20.11 -31.61
CA GLN A 64 -62.98 20.46 -32.85
C GLN A 64 -64.39 19.84 -32.92
N SER A 65 -64.53 18.58 -32.51
CA SER A 65 -65.84 17.92 -32.46
C SER A 65 -66.80 18.61 -31.49
N ILE A 66 -66.33 19.09 -30.35
CA ILE A 66 -67.16 19.80 -29.36
C ILE A 66 -67.55 21.19 -29.90
N GLU A 67 -66.62 21.90 -30.53
CA GLU A 67 -66.89 23.20 -31.17
C GLU A 67 -67.93 23.10 -32.29
N SER A 68 -67.98 21.97 -33.01
CA SER A 68 -68.97 21.71 -34.06
C SER A 68 -70.33 21.18 -33.58
N SER A 69 -70.47 20.85 -32.29
CA SER A 69 -71.64 20.14 -31.76
C SER A 69 -72.67 21.11 -31.16
N ASP A 70 -73.66 21.53 -31.95
CA ASP A 70 -74.80 22.34 -31.47
C ASP A 70 -75.85 21.49 -30.73
N GLN A 71 -75.48 21.01 -29.54
CA GLN A 71 -76.37 20.27 -28.65
C GLN A 71 -77.64 21.06 -28.29
N LEU A 72 -77.55 22.39 -28.32
CA LEU A 72 -78.68 23.30 -28.12
C LEU A 72 -79.68 23.23 -29.27
N GLU A 73 -79.21 23.12 -30.50
CA GLU A 73 -80.06 23.05 -31.70
C GLU A 73 -80.74 21.68 -31.82
N GLU A 74 -80.11 20.61 -31.31
CA GLU A 74 -80.71 19.28 -31.19
C GLU A 74 -81.82 19.24 -30.13
N LEU A 75 -81.64 19.92 -28.98
CA LEU A 75 -82.66 20.07 -27.94
C LEU A 75 -83.86 20.91 -28.39
N LEU A 76 -83.63 21.97 -29.17
CA LEU A 76 -84.68 22.84 -29.72
C LEU A 76 -85.58 22.15 -30.75
N ARG A 77 -85.14 21.04 -31.36
CA ARG A 77 -85.94 20.25 -32.32
C ARG A 77 -86.95 19.32 -31.65
N ILE A 78 -86.80 19.04 -30.35
CA ILE A 78 -87.71 18.16 -29.61
C ILE A 78 -89.01 18.92 -29.31
N GLN A 79 -90.13 18.43 -29.87
CA GLN A 79 -91.45 19.05 -29.70
C GLN A 79 -92.26 18.45 -28.54
N ASP A 80 -91.92 17.22 -28.10
CA ASP A 80 -92.54 16.57 -26.95
C ASP A 80 -91.88 17.03 -25.63
N LEU A 81 -92.71 17.54 -24.73
CA LEU A 81 -92.28 18.13 -23.46
C LEU A 81 -91.77 17.09 -22.46
N ASP A 82 -92.28 15.86 -22.52
CA ASP A 82 -91.82 14.77 -21.65
C ASP A 82 -90.49 14.18 -22.14
N GLU A 83 -90.33 14.06 -23.46
CA GLU A 83 -89.05 13.67 -24.09
C GLU A 83 -87.96 14.70 -23.80
N LEU A 84 -88.26 15.99 -23.93
CA LEU A 84 -87.33 17.09 -23.60
C LEU A 84 -86.93 17.06 -22.11
N LYS A 85 -87.89 16.87 -21.19
CA LYS A 85 -87.60 16.74 -19.75
C LYS A 85 -86.71 15.54 -19.44
N SER A 86 -86.94 14.40 -20.10
CA SER A 86 -86.12 13.20 -19.94
C SER A 86 -84.68 13.48 -20.40
N LYS A 87 -84.52 14.13 -21.57
CA LYS A 87 -83.21 14.45 -22.12
C LYS A 87 -82.43 15.46 -21.27
N VAL A 88 -83.10 16.48 -20.74
CA VAL A 88 -82.49 17.45 -19.81
C VAL A 88 -82.03 16.78 -18.51
N LYS A 89 -82.82 15.83 -17.96
CA LYS A 89 -82.41 15.05 -16.78
C LYS A 89 -81.19 14.18 -17.05
N GLU A 90 -81.16 13.50 -18.20
CA GLU A 90 -80.01 12.68 -18.62
C GLU A 90 -78.73 13.53 -18.73
N LEU A 91 -78.81 14.69 -19.40
CA LEU A 91 -77.69 15.62 -19.53
C LEU A 91 -77.24 16.15 -18.16
N HIS A 92 -78.18 16.47 -17.27
CA HIS A 92 -77.85 16.93 -15.92
C HIS A 92 -77.14 15.85 -15.09
N SER A 93 -77.61 14.60 -15.11
CA SER A 93 -76.91 13.48 -14.48
C SER A 93 -75.50 13.30 -15.06
N ARG A 94 -75.36 13.41 -16.39
CA ARG A 94 -74.05 13.33 -17.06
C ARG A 94 -73.11 14.46 -16.65
N CYS A 95 -73.60 15.69 -16.50
CA CYS A 95 -72.81 16.81 -15.98
C CYS A 95 -72.34 16.56 -14.54
N LEU A 96 -73.22 16.06 -13.66
CA LEU A 96 -72.85 15.72 -12.28
C LEU A 96 -71.77 14.63 -12.21
N GLU A 97 -71.91 13.58 -13.03
CA GLU A 97 -70.88 12.53 -13.14
C GLU A 97 -69.55 13.07 -13.67
N GLN A 98 -69.59 13.97 -14.66
CA GLN A 98 -68.40 14.63 -15.18
C GLN A 98 -67.74 15.53 -14.13
N GLU A 99 -68.51 16.31 -13.37
CA GLU A 99 -67.98 17.13 -12.26
C GLU A 99 -67.30 16.28 -11.19
N ALA A 100 -67.90 15.15 -10.80
CA ALA A 100 -67.29 14.23 -9.84
C ALA A 100 -65.97 13.64 -10.38
N ARG A 101 -65.93 13.30 -11.66
CA ARG A 101 -64.72 12.81 -12.33
C ARG A 101 -63.63 13.89 -12.40
N ILE A 102 -63.99 15.14 -12.70
CA ILE A 102 -63.04 16.27 -12.74
C ILE A 102 -62.42 16.45 -11.36
N LYS A 103 -63.22 16.52 -10.29
CA LYS A 103 -62.69 16.64 -8.91
C LYS A 103 -61.73 15.52 -8.53
N LYS A 104 -62.04 14.29 -8.94
CA LYS A 104 -61.14 13.14 -8.72
C LYS A 104 -59.81 13.31 -9.47
N LEU A 105 -59.86 13.71 -10.74
CA LEU A 105 -58.66 13.94 -11.57
C LEU A 105 -57.83 15.12 -11.04
N GLU A 106 -58.47 16.18 -10.54
CA GLU A 106 -57.77 17.31 -9.92
C GLU A 106 -56.99 16.88 -8.68
N PHE A 107 -57.58 16.03 -7.83
CA PHE A 107 -56.90 15.47 -6.67
C PHE A 107 -55.71 14.58 -7.07
N GLU A 108 -55.91 13.65 -8.02
CA GLU A 108 -54.84 12.80 -8.54
C GLU A 108 -53.70 13.64 -9.14
N LEU A 109 -54.02 14.70 -9.90
CA LEU A 109 -53.04 15.62 -10.46
C LEU A 109 -52.23 16.35 -9.37
N GLU A 110 -52.86 16.78 -8.28
CA GLU A 110 -52.17 17.46 -7.18
C GLU A 110 -51.24 16.50 -6.42
N MET A 111 -51.69 15.27 -6.18
CA MET A 111 -50.84 14.22 -5.60
C MET A 111 -49.63 13.92 -6.48
N GLU A 112 -49.84 13.78 -7.79
CA GLU A 112 -48.76 13.52 -8.75
C GLU A 112 -47.76 14.69 -8.80
N LYS A 113 -48.24 15.94 -8.79
CA LYS A 113 -47.36 17.13 -8.65
C LYS A 113 -46.54 17.08 -7.37
N GLY A 114 -47.11 16.61 -6.26
CA GLY A 114 -46.40 16.37 -5.00
C GLY A 114 -45.28 15.35 -5.15
N HIS A 115 -45.58 14.18 -5.74
CA HIS A 115 -44.58 13.14 -6.01
C HIS A 115 -43.45 13.63 -6.92
N VAL A 116 -43.78 14.36 -7.99
CA VAL A 116 -42.77 14.96 -8.89
C VAL A 116 -41.87 15.95 -8.14
N LYS A 117 -42.38 16.74 -7.19
CA LYS A 117 -41.56 17.65 -6.38
C LYS A 117 -40.58 16.88 -5.50
N ILE A 118 -41.03 15.81 -4.84
CA ILE A 118 -40.19 14.95 -3.99
C ILE A 118 -39.10 14.28 -4.84
N LEU A 119 -39.48 13.63 -5.94
CA LEU A 119 -38.53 12.96 -6.83
C LEU A 119 -37.50 13.92 -7.41
N LYS A 120 -37.88 15.16 -7.73
CA LYS A 120 -36.92 16.20 -8.17
C LYS A 120 -35.93 16.57 -7.08
N HIS A 121 -36.39 16.73 -5.84
CA HIS A 121 -35.52 17.01 -4.71
C HIS A 121 -34.54 15.85 -4.47
N ASP A 122 -35.03 14.62 -4.44
CA ASP A 122 -34.20 13.43 -4.22
C ASP A 122 -33.21 13.22 -5.37
N ASN A 123 -33.61 13.45 -6.62
CA ASN A 123 -32.69 13.40 -7.76
C ASN A 123 -31.58 14.44 -7.65
N LYS A 124 -31.89 15.65 -7.15
CA LYS A 124 -30.89 16.68 -6.89
C LYS A 124 -29.95 16.27 -5.75
N ALA A 125 -30.48 15.74 -4.65
CA ALA A 125 -29.70 15.26 -3.51
C ALA A 125 -28.76 14.10 -3.91
N LEU A 126 -29.26 13.13 -4.69
CA LEU A 126 -28.45 12.03 -5.22
C LEU A 126 -27.32 12.51 -6.14
N LYS A 127 -27.60 13.48 -7.02
CA LYS A 127 -26.57 14.10 -7.86
C LYS A 127 -25.51 14.80 -7.03
N GLN A 128 -25.91 15.53 -6.00
CA GLN A 128 -24.98 16.21 -5.11
C GLN A 128 -24.11 15.20 -4.34
N MET A 129 -24.71 14.16 -3.77
CA MET A 129 -23.99 13.09 -3.09
C MET A 129 -23.01 12.36 -4.03
N ALA A 130 -23.40 12.12 -5.29
CA ALA A 130 -22.50 11.51 -6.27
C ALA A 130 -21.30 12.41 -6.60
N VAL A 131 -21.49 13.72 -6.70
CA VAL A 131 -20.40 14.69 -6.89
C VAL A 131 -19.47 14.72 -5.68
N GLU A 132 -20.03 14.76 -4.47
CA GLU A 132 -19.25 14.75 -3.23
C GLU A 132 -18.43 13.46 -3.09
N MET A 133 -19.04 12.30 -3.39
CA MET A 133 -18.36 11.01 -3.37
C MET A 133 -17.21 10.97 -4.38
N ASN A 134 -17.42 11.46 -5.61
CA ASN A 134 -16.35 11.52 -6.62
C ASN A 134 -15.22 12.45 -6.18
N ALA A 135 -15.53 13.60 -5.58
CA ALA A 135 -14.50 14.52 -5.08
C ALA A 135 -13.64 13.90 -3.97
N VAL A 136 -14.25 13.12 -3.06
CA VAL A 136 -13.51 12.38 -2.02
C VAL A 136 -12.64 11.28 -2.66
N ALA A 137 -13.17 10.56 -3.64
CA ALA A 137 -12.41 9.53 -4.36
C ALA A 137 -11.18 10.11 -5.08
N GLU A 138 -11.35 11.23 -5.81
CA GLU A 138 -10.23 11.94 -6.46
C GLU A 138 -9.17 12.38 -5.43
N GLN A 139 -9.58 12.92 -4.28
CA GLN A 139 -8.65 13.31 -3.22
C GLN A 139 -7.85 12.11 -2.66
N GLU A 140 -8.51 10.96 -2.47
CA GLU A 140 -7.84 9.73 -2.02
C GLU A 140 -6.86 9.21 -3.08
N GLU A 141 -7.23 9.21 -4.35
CA GLU A 141 -6.37 8.83 -5.47
C GLU A 141 -5.12 9.74 -5.58
N GLU A 142 -5.30 11.06 -5.45
CA GLU A 142 -4.19 12.02 -5.41
C GLU A 142 -3.27 11.78 -4.21
N PHE A 143 -3.84 11.50 -3.03
CA PHE A 143 -3.05 11.21 -1.83
C PHE A 143 -2.21 9.95 -2.00
N ILE A 144 -2.81 8.87 -2.49
CA ILE A 144 -2.11 7.60 -2.75
C ILE A 144 -1.02 7.83 -3.80
N SER A 145 -1.33 8.51 -4.90
CA SER A 145 -0.38 8.84 -5.97
C SER A 145 0.83 9.62 -5.46
N ASN A 146 0.59 10.66 -4.66
CA ASN A 146 1.65 11.46 -4.04
C ASN A 146 2.53 10.64 -3.09
N LYS A 147 1.92 9.72 -2.32
CA LYS A 147 2.66 8.84 -1.40
C LYS A 147 3.53 7.85 -2.17
N LEU A 148 3.02 7.24 -3.23
CA LEU A 148 3.76 6.35 -4.10
C LEU A 148 4.90 7.08 -4.80
N LEU A 149 4.65 8.27 -5.35
CA LEU A 149 5.66 9.09 -6.01
C LEU A 149 6.82 9.46 -5.07
N LYS A 150 6.51 9.84 -3.82
CA LYS A 150 7.53 10.09 -2.79
C LYS A 150 8.35 8.83 -2.50
N ARG A 151 7.72 7.66 -2.40
CA ARG A 151 8.43 6.39 -2.16
C ARG A 151 9.32 6.00 -3.34
N ILE A 152 8.83 6.13 -4.58
CA ILE A 152 9.62 5.88 -5.80
C ILE A 152 10.83 6.83 -5.86
N SER A 153 10.62 8.11 -5.56
CA SER A 153 11.70 9.10 -5.56
C SER A 153 12.75 8.78 -4.49
N GLY A 154 12.31 8.36 -3.29
CA GLY A 154 13.19 7.89 -2.21
C GLY A 154 14.01 6.68 -2.64
N LEU A 155 13.37 5.63 -3.17
CA LEU A 155 14.05 4.43 -3.66
C LEU A 155 15.03 4.74 -4.80
N LYS A 156 14.67 5.67 -5.70
CA LYS A 156 15.57 6.10 -6.78
C LYS A 156 16.82 6.80 -6.23
N LYS A 157 16.66 7.60 -5.17
CA LYS A 157 17.76 8.27 -4.48
C LYS A 157 18.65 7.24 -3.77
N GLU A 158 18.07 6.35 -2.97
CA GLU A 158 18.79 5.27 -2.28
C GLU A 158 19.56 4.38 -3.27
N LYS A 159 18.93 4.01 -4.40
CA LYS A 159 19.61 3.26 -5.47
C LYS A 159 20.81 4.02 -6.03
N SER A 160 20.69 5.33 -6.25
CA SER A 160 21.79 6.16 -6.74
C SER A 160 22.92 6.29 -5.71
N GLU A 161 22.58 6.41 -4.43
CA GLU A 161 23.55 6.47 -3.33
C GLU A 161 24.31 5.14 -3.19
N LEU A 162 23.61 4.01 -3.27
CA LEU A 162 24.23 2.68 -3.25
C LEU A 162 25.15 2.46 -4.45
N LEU A 163 24.74 2.88 -5.65
CA LEU A 163 25.59 2.77 -6.85
C LEU A 163 26.91 3.54 -6.66
N LEU A 164 26.83 4.76 -6.13
CA LEU A 164 28.02 5.57 -5.83
C LEU A 164 28.91 4.92 -4.76
N GLN A 165 28.33 4.33 -3.72
CA GLN A 165 29.09 3.62 -2.69
C GLN A 165 29.81 2.41 -3.26
N VAL A 166 29.15 1.62 -4.12
CA VAL A 166 29.76 0.47 -4.79
C VAL A 166 30.93 0.92 -5.66
N GLU A 167 30.78 1.97 -6.47
CA GLU A 167 31.87 2.51 -7.28
C GLU A 167 33.08 2.93 -6.42
N GLN A 168 32.84 3.59 -5.28
CA GLN A 168 33.90 3.98 -4.34
C GLN A 168 34.60 2.78 -3.69
N GLU A 169 33.85 1.75 -3.30
CA GLU A 169 34.41 0.53 -2.72
C GLU A 169 35.24 -0.26 -3.76
N GLU A 170 34.77 -0.31 -5.01
CA GLU A 170 35.50 -0.92 -6.13
C GLU A 170 36.81 -0.17 -6.42
N GLU A 171 36.78 1.16 -6.45
CA GLU A 171 37.99 1.98 -6.64
C GLU A 171 38.97 1.77 -5.47
N TYR A 172 38.48 1.79 -4.23
CA TYR A 172 39.30 1.56 -3.05
C TYR A 172 39.98 0.17 -3.08
N MET A 173 39.21 -0.87 -3.38
CA MET A 173 39.72 -2.24 -3.46
C MET A 173 40.77 -2.37 -4.57
N THR A 174 40.51 -1.79 -5.74
CA THR A 174 41.43 -1.78 -6.88
C THR A 174 42.74 -1.07 -6.51
N ASN A 175 42.66 0.09 -5.86
CA ASN A 175 43.83 0.84 -5.40
C ASN A 175 44.64 0.06 -4.36
N MET A 176 43.98 -0.58 -3.40
CA MET A 176 44.62 -1.43 -2.40
C MET A 176 45.33 -2.64 -3.03
N LEU A 177 44.66 -3.33 -3.95
CA LEU A 177 45.25 -4.46 -4.67
C LEU A 177 46.45 -4.03 -5.51
N GLN A 178 46.36 -2.90 -6.23
CA GLN A 178 47.47 -2.36 -7.01
C GLN A 178 48.67 -2.00 -6.13
N LYS A 179 48.44 -1.39 -4.95
CA LYS A 179 49.50 -1.10 -3.98
C LYS A 179 50.18 -2.36 -3.47
N LYS A 180 49.40 -3.38 -3.08
CA LYS A 180 49.93 -4.68 -2.65
C LYS A 180 50.72 -5.37 -3.76
N LEU A 181 50.22 -5.34 -4.99
CA LEU A 181 50.90 -5.91 -6.14
C LEU A 181 52.25 -5.23 -6.39
N ASN A 182 52.27 -3.89 -6.40
CA ASN A 182 53.49 -3.11 -6.57
C ASN A 182 54.50 -3.38 -5.43
N GLN A 183 54.01 -3.56 -4.20
CA GLN A 183 54.88 -3.92 -3.07
C GLN A 183 55.50 -5.32 -3.24
N LEU A 184 54.70 -6.33 -3.58
CA LEU A 184 55.21 -7.68 -3.84
C LEU A 184 56.20 -7.71 -5.01
N GLN A 185 55.98 -6.90 -6.05
CA GLN A 185 56.93 -6.75 -7.14
C GLN A 185 58.27 -6.17 -6.68
N ARG A 186 58.26 -5.16 -5.80
CA ARG A 186 59.50 -4.61 -5.22
C ARG A 186 60.22 -5.64 -4.35
N GLU A 187 59.49 -6.30 -3.45
CA GLU A 187 60.06 -7.35 -2.58
C GLU A 187 60.66 -8.50 -3.40
N LYS A 188 60.00 -8.89 -4.50
CA LYS A 188 60.54 -9.87 -5.44
C LYS A 188 61.86 -9.40 -6.06
N ILE A 189 61.91 -8.16 -6.57
CA ILE A 189 63.13 -7.59 -7.17
C ILE A 189 64.25 -7.53 -6.12
N ASP A 190 63.95 -7.11 -4.89
CA ASP A 190 64.94 -7.02 -3.81
C ASP A 190 65.51 -8.40 -3.45
N MET A 191 64.66 -9.44 -3.39
CA MET A 191 65.10 -10.83 -3.20
C MET A 191 65.94 -11.36 -4.36
N GLU A 192 65.54 -11.06 -5.61
CA GLU A 192 66.31 -11.45 -6.80
C GLU A 192 67.71 -10.81 -6.78
N ASN A 193 67.80 -9.51 -6.48
CA ASN A 193 69.07 -8.80 -6.33
C ASN A 193 69.94 -9.38 -5.20
N SER A 194 69.34 -9.72 -4.05
CA SER A 194 70.06 -10.35 -2.94
C SER A 194 70.60 -11.72 -3.33
N LEU A 195 69.80 -12.51 -4.06
CA LEU A 195 70.20 -13.83 -4.54
C LEU A 195 71.36 -13.73 -5.54
N GLU A 196 71.30 -12.79 -6.48
CA GLU A 196 72.37 -12.53 -7.44
C GLU A 196 73.68 -12.14 -6.73
N GLN A 197 73.62 -11.25 -5.73
CA GLN A 197 74.79 -10.86 -4.93
C GLN A 197 75.41 -12.05 -4.17
N GLU A 198 74.59 -12.92 -3.59
CA GLU A 198 75.07 -14.15 -2.94
C GLU A 198 75.73 -15.10 -3.94
N GLN A 199 75.13 -15.29 -5.12
CA GLN A 199 75.69 -16.10 -6.19
C GLN A 199 77.03 -15.55 -6.68
N GLU A 200 77.11 -14.25 -6.96
CA GLU A 200 78.35 -13.57 -7.33
C GLU A 200 79.43 -13.70 -6.24
N TYR A 201 79.05 -13.54 -4.96
CA TYR A 201 79.98 -13.72 -3.84
C TYR A 201 80.54 -15.14 -3.79
N ILE A 202 79.69 -16.17 -3.96
CA ILE A 202 80.11 -17.57 -3.99
C ILE A 202 81.03 -17.83 -5.18
N VAL A 203 80.68 -17.36 -6.38
CA VAL A 203 81.49 -17.51 -7.59
C VAL A 203 82.86 -16.86 -7.39
N ASN A 204 82.89 -15.61 -6.91
CA ASN A 204 84.14 -14.90 -6.62
C ASN A 204 84.99 -15.63 -5.56
N LYS A 205 84.37 -16.23 -4.55
CA LYS A 205 85.06 -17.02 -3.53
C LYS A 205 85.65 -18.31 -4.10
N LEU A 206 84.88 -19.04 -4.90
CA LEU A 206 85.33 -20.26 -5.58
C LEU A 206 86.45 -19.96 -6.57
N GLN A 207 86.32 -18.87 -7.34
CA GLN A 207 87.36 -18.42 -8.27
C GLN A 207 88.66 -18.10 -7.53
N LYS A 208 88.60 -17.35 -6.42
CA LYS A 208 89.78 -17.09 -5.56
C LYS A 208 90.38 -18.36 -4.97
N GLN A 209 89.56 -19.32 -4.54
CA GLN A 209 90.04 -20.61 -4.05
C GLN A 209 90.70 -21.41 -5.17
N LEU A 210 90.15 -21.39 -6.37
CA LEU A 210 90.69 -22.09 -7.54
C LEU A 210 92.00 -21.44 -8.02
N ASP A 211 92.06 -20.11 -8.04
CA ASP A 211 93.29 -19.36 -8.34
C ASP A 211 94.35 -19.57 -7.27
N SER A 212 93.96 -19.60 -5.99
CA SER A 212 94.86 -19.96 -4.88
C SER A 212 95.35 -21.40 -4.99
N LEU A 213 94.49 -22.36 -5.36
CA LEU A 213 94.87 -23.76 -5.59
C LEU A 213 95.77 -23.91 -6.81
N ARG A 214 95.53 -23.15 -7.90
CA ARG A 214 96.43 -23.10 -9.06
C ARG A 214 97.75 -22.45 -8.70
N ALA A 215 97.74 -21.37 -7.93
CA ALA A 215 98.94 -20.72 -7.42
C ALA A 215 99.68 -21.65 -6.44
N GLN A 216 98.97 -22.42 -5.62
CA GLN A 216 99.54 -23.45 -4.76
C GLN A 216 100.04 -24.63 -5.56
N GLN A 217 99.42 -25.07 -6.66
CA GLN A 217 99.97 -26.09 -7.57
C GLN A 217 101.22 -25.57 -8.30
N ALA A 218 101.20 -24.32 -8.74
CA ALA A 218 102.38 -23.65 -9.31
C ALA A 218 103.49 -23.47 -8.26
N ALA A 219 103.13 -23.15 -7.01
CA ALA A 219 104.05 -22.99 -5.89
C ALA A 219 104.46 -24.31 -5.25
N SER A 220 103.67 -25.38 -5.34
CA SER A 220 104.04 -26.74 -4.89
C SER A 220 104.80 -27.52 -5.96
N HIS A 221 105.03 -26.91 -7.13
CA HIS A 221 106.19 -27.22 -7.96
C HIS A 221 107.49 -26.56 -7.43
N LEU A 222 107.43 -25.74 -6.37
CA LEU A 222 108.58 -24.97 -5.85
C LEU A 222 108.77 -24.92 -4.33
N HIS A 223 107.81 -25.19 -3.46
CA HIS A 223 108.07 -25.27 -2.02
C HIS A 223 106.93 -25.89 -1.22
N GLU A 224 107.29 -26.92 -0.48
CA GLU A 224 106.53 -27.55 0.59
C GLU A 224 106.48 -26.65 1.83
N SER A 225 105.45 -26.88 2.65
CA SER A 225 105.38 -26.70 4.12
C SER A 225 104.50 -25.57 4.70
N SER A 226 103.66 -26.03 5.64
CA SER A 226 103.34 -25.44 6.95
C SER A 226 102.01 -24.70 7.14
N ALA A 227 101.17 -25.39 7.92
CA ALA A 227 100.03 -24.97 8.75
C ALA A 227 100.31 -23.70 9.60
N SER A 228 99.38 -23.00 10.25
CA SER A 228 98.24 -23.44 11.08
C SER A 228 97.48 -22.23 11.67
N SER A 229 96.19 -22.46 12.06
CA SER A 229 95.51 -21.99 13.30
C SER A 229 95.22 -20.48 13.51
N SER A 230 94.21 -19.97 14.22
CA SER A 230 93.01 -20.49 14.92
C SER A 230 92.29 -19.32 15.66
N ILE A 231 90.95 -19.35 15.70
CA ILE A 231 90.03 -19.03 16.83
C ILE A 231 89.85 -17.55 17.30
N ILE A 232 88.59 -17.09 17.43
CA ILE A 232 87.84 -16.74 18.67
C ILE A 232 86.39 -16.31 18.33
N SER A 233 85.42 -16.85 19.09
CA SER A 233 83.95 -16.59 19.03
C SER A 233 83.48 -15.70 20.23
N PRO A 234 82.17 -15.55 20.55
CA PRO A 234 81.39 -14.32 20.36
C PRO A 234 80.98 -13.62 21.68
N ILE A 235 80.55 -12.36 21.61
CA ILE A 235 79.89 -11.65 22.74
C ILE A 235 78.43 -11.37 22.40
N LEU A 236 77.55 -11.97 23.20
CA LEU A 236 76.10 -11.87 23.18
C LEU A 236 75.69 -10.68 24.07
N THR A 237 75.13 -9.62 23.49
CA THR A 237 74.46 -8.55 24.24
C THR A 237 72.99 -8.49 23.84
N LYS A 238 72.14 -8.94 24.76
CA LYS A 238 70.69 -9.04 24.62
C LYS A 238 70.09 -7.64 24.79
N LYS A 239 69.79 -6.96 23.68
CA LYS A 239 68.87 -5.80 23.66
C LYS A 239 67.43 -6.30 23.66
N PRO A 240 66.48 -5.60 24.30
CA PRO A 240 65.07 -5.94 24.19
C PRO A 240 64.65 -5.81 22.72
N SER A 241 64.12 -6.90 22.18
CA SER A 241 63.64 -7.03 20.82
C SER A 241 62.52 -6.02 20.54
N LYS A 242 62.71 -5.22 19.49
CA LYS A 242 61.72 -4.30 18.92
C LYS A 242 60.38 -4.98 18.58
N GLU A 243 60.41 -6.29 18.37
CA GLU A 243 59.25 -7.15 18.06
C GLU A 243 58.19 -7.22 19.18
N THR A 244 58.57 -7.12 20.46
CA THR A 244 57.58 -7.17 21.55
C THR A 244 56.81 -5.87 21.72
N VAL A 245 57.39 -4.74 21.30
CA VAL A 245 56.72 -3.42 21.33
C VAL A 245 55.80 -3.26 20.12
N ASP A 246 56.22 -3.72 18.94
CA ASP A 246 55.39 -3.71 17.73
C ASP A 246 54.17 -4.65 17.85
N MET A 247 54.32 -5.83 18.48
CA MET A 247 53.19 -6.75 18.71
C MET A 247 52.15 -6.19 19.70
N GLN A 248 52.60 -5.47 20.73
CA GLN A 248 51.71 -4.79 21.68
C GLN A 248 51.03 -3.55 21.05
N SER A 249 51.72 -2.84 20.15
CA SER A 249 51.14 -1.73 19.39
C SER A 249 50.05 -2.21 18.43
N ASN A 250 50.29 -3.29 17.69
CA ASN A 250 49.33 -3.86 16.75
C ASN A 250 48.06 -4.40 17.44
N THR A 251 48.22 -5.01 18.62
CA THR A 251 47.07 -5.48 19.42
C THR A 251 46.30 -4.33 20.06
N ALA A 252 46.96 -3.25 20.47
CA ALA A 252 46.29 -2.04 20.96
C ALA A 252 45.49 -1.33 19.86
N GLU A 253 46.04 -1.22 18.63
CA GLU A 253 45.33 -0.66 17.48
C GLU A 253 44.11 -1.50 17.08
N MET A 254 44.24 -2.84 17.11
CA MET A 254 43.13 -3.75 16.87
C MET A 254 42.01 -3.57 17.91
N LEU A 255 42.33 -3.48 19.20
CA LEU A 255 41.36 -3.23 20.26
C LEU A 255 40.70 -1.84 20.15
N LEU A 256 41.43 -0.81 19.73
CA LEU A 256 40.85 0.52 19.47
C LEU A 256 39.88 0.49 18.29
N SER A 257 40.19 -0.29 17.24
CA SER A 257 39.27 -0.49 16.11
C SER A 257 38.00 -1.26 16.52
N GLU A 258 38.14 -2.29 17.36
CA GLU A 258 37.02 -3.05 17.93
C GLU A 258 36.12 -2.14 18.79
N ILE A 259 36.71 -1.30 19.65
CA ILE A 259 35.99 -0.32 20.46
C ILE A 259 35.25 0.68 19.57
N ALA A 260 35.86 1.12 18.47
CA ALA A 260 35.21 2.02 17.51
C ALA A 260 34.02 1.34 16.81
N ILE A 261 34.17 0.09 16.37
CA ILE A 261 33.08 -0.70 15.77
C ILE A 261 31.96 -0.94 16.78
N LEU A 262 32.27 -1.32 18.02
CA LEU A 262 31.29 -1.54 19.08
C LEU A 262 30.56 -0.25 19.47
N LYS A 263 31.26 0.89 19.51
CA LYS A 263 30.62 2.21 19.68
C LYS A 263 29.66 2.49 18.53
N ASN A 264 30.09 2.27 17.28
CA ASN A 264 29.25 2.54 16.11
C ASN A 264 27.99 1.64 16.14
N LYS A 265 28.17 0.35 16.41
CA LYS A 265 27.08 -0.63 16.60
C LYS A 265 26.13 -0.23 17.73
N THR A 266 26.64 0.32 18.82
CA THR A 266 25.82 0.83 19.93
C THR A 266 24.96 2.01 19.46
N THR A 267 25.55 2.98 18.76
CA THR A 267 24.79 4.13 18.22
C THR A 267 23.78 3.73 17.15
N GLU A 268 24.07 2.67 16.39
CA GLU A 268 23.18 2.12 15.37
C GLU A 268 21.97 1.44 16.02
N MET A 269 22.19 0.59 17.02
CA MET A 269 21.10 -0.03 17.80
C MET A 269 20.24 1.03 18.51
N GLU A 270 20.84 2.12 19.00
CA GLU A 270 20.09 3.24 19.59
C GLU A 270 19.18 3.93 18.57
N LYS A 271 19.68 4.18 17.33
CA LYS A 271 18.88 4.74 16.24
C LYS A 271 17.74 3.81 15.83
N GLU A 272 18.02 2.51 15.68
CA GLU A 272 17.01 1.51 15.35
C GLU A 272 15.91 1.44 16.42
N PHE A 273 16.30 1.44 17.70
CA PHE A 273 15.37 1.47 18.82
C PHE A 273 14.46 2.71 18.77
N LEU A 274 15.03 3.89 18.49
CA LEU A 274 14.28 5.13 18.38
C LEU A 274 13.26 5.09 17.23
N ILE A 275 13.66 4.56 16.07
CA ILE A 275 12.78 4.40 14.91
C ILE A 275 11.64 3.42 15.24
N LYS A 276 11.94 2.29 15.88
CA LYS A 276 10.93 1.31 16.31
C LYS A 276 9.96 1.89 17.33
N LEU A 277 10.45 2.68 18.28
CA LEU A 277 9.61 3.37 19.25
C LEU A 277 8.65 4.36 18.57
N GLN A 278 9.16 5.17 17.62
CA GLN A 278 8.32 6.08 16.83
C GLN A 278 7.26 5.33 16.01
N GLN A 279 7.62 4.19 15.43
CA GLN A 279 6.70 3.35 14.67
C GLN A 279 5.59 2.77 15.55
N CYS A 280 5.94 2.23 16.74
CA CYS A 280 4.98 1.76 17.72
C CYS A 280 4.02 2.88 18.18
N ASN A 281 4.53 4.09 18.37
CA ASN A 281 3.69 5.24 18.74
C ASN A 281 2.69 5.61 17.65
N LYS A 282 3.09 5.54 16.37
CA LYS A 282 2.16 5.73 15.23
C LYS A 282 1.05 4.69 15.22
N TYR A 283 1.40 3.40 15.31
CA TYR A 283 0.40 2.32 15.35
C TYR A 283 -0.53 2.43 16.55
N LYS A 284 -0.02 2.88 17.70
CA LYS A 284 -0.82 3.13 18.89
C LYS A 284 -1.82 4.28 18.67
N SER A 285 -1.40 5.39 18.04
CA SER A 285 -2.30 6.49 17.68
C SER A 285 -3.39 6.07 16.68
N GLU A 286 -3.03 5.28 15.67
CA GLU A 286 -3.98 4.71 14.70
C GLU A 286 -4.98 3.78 15.41
N LEU A 287 -4.51 2.92 16.31
CA LEU A 287 -5.37 2.03 17.09
C LEU A 287 -6.35 2.80 17.99
N VAL A 288 -5.89 3.87 18.65
CA VAL A 288 -6.75 4.76 19.43
C VAL A 288 -7.80 5.43 18.55
N HIS A 289 -7.41 5.89 17.36
CA HIS A 289 -8.32 6.52 16.40
C HIS A 289 -9.41 5.56 15.92
N LEU A 290 -9.03 4.35 15.52
CA LEU A 290 -9.97 3.31 15.08
C LEU A 290 -10.94 2.90 16.20
N ARG A 291 -10.44 2.71 17.44
CA ARG A 291 -11.31 2.39 18.58
C ARG A 291 -12.32 3.51 18.88
N LYS A 292 -11.91 4.77 18.78
CA LYS A 292 -12.81 5.91 18.94
C LYS A 292 -13.90 5.92 17.86
N GLN A 293 -13.53 5.63 16.61
CA GLN A 293 -14.48 5.58 15.49
C GLN A 293 -15.52 4.46 15.66
N THR A 294 -15.14 3.34 16.29
CA THR A 294 -16.03 2.21 16.58
C THR A 294 -16.70 2.25 17.96
N GLY A 295 -16.54 3.34 18.72
CA GLY A 295 -17.14 3.51 20.05
C GLY A 295 -16.57 2.59 21.14
N LEU A 296 -15.35 2.07 20.97
CA LEU A 296 -14.68 1.18 21.92
C LEU A 296 -13.82 1.96 22.94
N PRO A 297 -13.71 1.50 24.20
CA PRO A 297 -12.88 2.14 25.23
C PRO A 297 -11.39 2.17 24.87
N THR A 298 -10.71 3.26 25.23
CA THR A 298 -9.28 3.48 24.99
C THR A 298 -8.44 3.50 26.26
N ASP A 299 -9.05 3.32 27.44
CA ASP A 299 -8.39 3.48 28.74
C ASP A 299 -7.32 2.42 29.03
N ASP A 300 -7.42 1.26 28.38
CA ASP A 300 -6.44 0.16 28.49
C ASP A 300 -5.18 0.41 27.65
N ILE A 301 -5.16 1.46 26.82
CA ILE A 301 -4.02 1.80 25.98
C ILE A 301 -3.10 2.71 26.81
N PRO A 302 -1.88 2.26 27.19
CA PRO A 302 -1.02 3.03 28.09
C PRO A 302 -0.74 4.43 27.53
N LEU A 303 -0.70 5.47 28.35
CA LEU A 303 -0.22 6.78 27.89
C LEU A 303 1.29 6.71 27.66
N ASP A 304 1.78 7.49 26.69
CA ASP A 304 3.16 7.49 26.18
C ASP A 304 4.21 7.49 27.32
N GLU A 305 4.81 6.34 27.58
CA GLU A 305 6.04 6.23 28.38
C GLU A 305 7.18 6.77 27.54
N GLY A 306 7.29 8.09 27.52
CA GLY A 306 8.29 8.80 26.73
C GLY A 306 9.70 8.27 27.00
N ILE A 307 10.58 8.44 26.01
CA ILE A 307 11.99 7.98 25.93
C ILE A 307 12.58 7.58 27.30
N PRO A 308 12.98 6.30 27.50
CA PRO A 308 13.61 5.84 28.73
C PRO A 308 14.77 6.77 29.14
N ALA A 309 14.91 7.05 30.43
CA ALA A 309 15.86 8.05 30.93
C ALA A 309 17.32 7.82 30.45
N VAL A 310 17.68 6.57 30.17
CA VAL A 310 18.99 6.15 29.68
C VAL A 310 19.34 6.76 28.30
N PHE A 311 18.33 7.07 27.48
CA PHE A 311 18.50 7.60 26.12
C PHE A 311 18.24 9.11 26.01
N ARG A 312 18.07 9.82 27.14
CA ARG A 312 17.84 11.28 27.12
C ARG A 312 19.17 12.02 27.19
N THR A 313 19.47 12.79 26.15
CA THR A 313 20.61 13.71 26.12
C THR A 313 20.38 14.98 26.96
N VAL A 314 19.14 15.23 27.38
CA VAL A 314 18.74 16.38 28.21
C VAL A 314 17.78 15.91 29.30
N PRO A 315 18.02 16.19 30.60
CA PRO A 315 17.12 15.78 31.67
C PRO A 315 15.76 16.48 31.52
N PRO A 316 14.64 15.77 31.80
CA PRO A 316 13.32 16.38 31.72
C PRO A 316 13.17 17.49 32.77
N SER A 317 12.55 18.61 32.38
CA SER A 317 12.25 19.71 33.32
C SER A 317 11.46 19.21 34.53
N PRO A 318 11.76 19.69 35.75
CA PRO A 318 11.05 19.30 36.96
C PRO A 318 9.61 19.83 36.88
N GLY A 319 8.64 18.98 36.55
CA GLY A 319 7.25 19.41 36.45
C GLY A 319 6.31 18.45 35.73
N ARG A 320 6.84 17.46 35.00
CA ARG A 320 6.02 16.42 34.36
C ARG A 320 6.39 15.04 34.91
N GLY A 321 6.03 14.81 36.17
CA GLY A 321 6.11 13.49 36.80
C GLY A 321 5.09 12.55 36.14
N GLY A 322 5.58 11.61 35.32
CA GLY A 322 4.79 10.49 34.85
C GLY A 322 4.42 9.59 36.03
N ILE A 323 3.14 9.25 36.13
CA ILE A 323 2.62 8.29 37.10
C ILE A 323 3.25 6.92 36.81
N ILE A 324 4.21 6.52 37.63
CA ILE A 324 4.78 5.16 37.61
C ILE A 324 3.72 4.22 38.18
N ARG A 325 2.97 3.52 37.33
CA ARG A 325 2.16 2.36 37.77
C ARG A 325 3.07 1.14 37.83
N ARG A 326 3.54 0.85 39.04
CA ARG A 326 4.25 -0.38 39.40
C ARG A 326 3.28 -1.56 39.34
N SER A 327 3.43 -2.45 38.35
CA SER A 327 2.72 -3.73 38.33
C SER A 327 3.49 -4.76 39.16
N THR A 328 2.92 -5.18 40.28
CA THR A 328 3.32 -6.40 41.00
C THR A 328 2.20 -7.41 40.88
N SER A 329 2.49 -8.55 40.26
CA SER A 329 1.65 -9.75 40.27
C SER A 329 1.92 -10.55 41.55
N SER A 330 0.89 -10.89 42.32
CA SER A 330 0.86 -12.09 43.17
C SER A 330 -0.53 -12.32 43.80
N SER A 331 -1.12 -13.47 43.45
CA SER A 331 -1.80 -14.45 44.31
C SER A 331 -2.99 -14.07 45.22
N SER A 332 -4.11 -14.76 44.95
CA SER A 332 -5.01 -15.50 45.87
C SER A 332 -5.26 -14.99 47.30
N GLN A 333 -6.52 -14.65 47.62
CA GLN A 333 -7.38 -15.33 48.62
C GLN A 333 -8.67 -14.54 48.94
N LYS A 334 -9.82 -15.20 48.76
CA LYS A 334 -10.99 -15.32 49.67
C LYS A 334 -11.40 -14.16 50.61
N SER A 335 -12.69 -13.78 50.49
CA SER A 335 -13.71 -13.60 51.57
C SER A 335 -14.25 -12.18 51.88
N LEU A 336 -15.58 -12.06 51.71
CA LEU A 336 -16.61 -11.40 52.55
C LEU A 336 -16.55 -9.88 52.82
N ALA A 337 -17.57 -9.15 52.34
CA ALA A 337 -18.69 -8.63 53.16
C ALA A 337 -19.47 -7.49 52.47
N SER A 338 -20.82 -7.56 52.56
CA SER A 338 -21.81 -6.46 52.75
C SER A 338 -21.82 -5.26 51.79
N ASP A 339 -22.93 -4.68 51.31
CA ASP A 339 -24.36 -4.94 51.37
C ASP A 339 -25.04 -3.83 50.52
N LYS A 340 -26.28 -4.08 50.07
CA LYS A 340 -27.35 -3.08 49.76
C LYS A 340 -27.30 -2.25 48.46
N ASN A 341 -28.05 -2.71 47.46
CA ASN A 341 -29.36 -2.17 47.01
C ASN A 341 -29.77 -2.90 45.71
N SER A 342 -30.77 -3.80 45.71
CA SER A 342 -32.19 -3.54 45.33
C SER A 342 -32.30 -2.70 44.03
N ILE A 343 -32.80 -3.16 42.86
CA ILE A 343 -34.00 -3.95 42.46
C ILE A 343 -33.89 -4.22 40.92
N PRO A 344 -34.63 -5.17 40.29
CA PRO A 344 -34.11 -6.20 39.35
C PRO A 344 -34.43 -5.99 37.86
N PRO A 345 -33.94 -6.87 36.95
CA PRO A 345 -34.48 -7.03 35.60
C PRO A 345 -35.59 -8.10 35.57
N LEU A 346 -36.64 -7.82 34.80
CA LEU A 346 -37.71 -8.74 34.44
C LEU A 346 -37.17 -9.98 33.72
N GLN A 347 -37.40 -11.16 34.30
CA GLN A 347 -37.51 -12.42 33.57
C GLN A 347 -39.00 -12.72 33.35
N LEU A 348 -39.37 -13.01 32.11
CA LEU A 348 -40.54 -13.83 31.84
C LEU A 348 -40.12 -15.04 31.02
N ASP A 349 -40.79 -16.11 31.38
CA ASP A 349 -40.39 -17.49 31.32
C ASP A 349 -40.68 -18.14 29.97
N THR A 350 -39.99 -19.24 29.79
CA THR A 350 -40.04 -20.28 28.78
C THR A 350 -41.45 -20.79 28.40
N SER A 351 -41.64 -21.11 27.12
CA SER A 351 -42.40 -22.29 26.66
C SER A 351 -42.36 -22.44 25.12
N GLU A 352 -41.44 -23.29 24.65
CA GLU A 352 -41.73 -24.21 23.54
C GLU A 352 -42.65 -25.35 24.07
N PRO A 353 -43.42 -26.11 23.27
CA PRO A 353 -43.05 -26.55 21.91
C PRO A 353 -44.22 -26.61 20.89
N ALA A 354 -43.89 -26.72 19.60
CA ALA A 354 -44.35 -27.80 18.70
C ALA A 354 -44.23 -27.40 17.21
N SER A 355 -43.48 -28.24 16.52
CA SER A 355 -43.43 -28.41 15.06
C SER A 355 -44.81 -28.59 14.41
N ARG A 356 -45.05 -27.93 13.26
CA ARG A 356 -45.56 -28.52 12.01
C ARG A 356 -45.70 -27.47 10.88
N SER A 357 -44.90 -27.70 9.83
CA SER A 357 -45.29 -27.80 8.42
C SER A 357 -45.97 -26.62 7.66
N ARG A 358 -45.23 -26.18 6.62
CA ARG A 358 -45.65 -25.86 5.24
C ARG A 358 -46.64 -24.69 5.03
N SER A 359 -46.22 -23.69 4.24
CA SER A 359 -46.59 -23.58 2.80
C SER A 359 -46.17 -22.23 2.17
N ASN A 360 -45.71 -22.35 0.92
CA ASN A 360 -45.92 -21.46 -0.22
C ASN A 360 -45.44 -20.00 -0.18
N SER A 361 -44.26 -19.78 -0.77
CA SER A 361 -43.94 -18.53 -1.47
C SER A 361 -44.17 -18.72 -2.97
N GLN A 362 -45.26 -18.17 -3.48
CA GLN A 362 -45.59 -18.13 -4.90
C GLN A 362 -44.68 -17.11 -5.60
N LYS A 363 -43.80 -17.59 -6.48
CA LYS A 363 -43.22 -16.80 -7.57
C LYS A 363 -44.29 -16.60 -8.63
N ILE A 364 -44.65 -15.35 -8.88
CA ILE A 364 -45.43 -14.91 -10.05
C ILE A 364 -44.43 -14.28 -11.03
N LYS A 365 -44.23 -14.92 -12.19
CA LYS A 365 -44.10 -14.31 -13.53
C LYS A 365 -43.45 -15.32 -14.47
N GLU A 366 -44.25 -15.89 -15.37
CA GLU A 366 -43.88 -16.11 -16.77
C GLU A 366 -45.18 -16.39 -17.54
N TYR A 367 -45.54 -15.44 -18.41
CA TYR A 367 -46.61 -15.58 -19.39
C TYR A 367 -46.00 -15.25 -20.76
N LEU A 368 -46.26 -16.17 -21.69
CA LEU A 368 -46.31 -16.04 -23.15
C LEU A 368 -44.98 -15.94 -23.93
N THR A 369 -44.54 -17.11 -24.40
CA THR A 369 -44.09 -17.29 -25.78
C THR A 369 -45.17 -18.01 -26.59
N THR A 370 -45.87 -17.29 -27.45
CA THR A 370 -46.51 -17.85 -28.64
C THR A 370 -46.37 -16.86 -29.78
N SER A 371 -45.66 -17.29 -30.82
CA SER A 371 -45.57 -16.68 -32.15
C SER A 371 -46.97 -16.41 -32.75
N PRO A 372 -47.03 -15.58 -33.81
CA PRO A 372 -47.15 -16.23 -35.12
C PRO A 372 -46.31 -15.61 -36.23
N GLN A 373 -45.97 -16.50 -37.18
CA GLN A 373 -45.54 -16.25 -38.54
C GLN A 373 -46.52 -15.35 -39.31
N GLN A 374 -46.00 -14.55 -40.25
CA GLN A 374 -46.31 -14.53 -41.69
C GLN A 374 -45.52 -13.34 -42.30
N GLN A 375 -44.72 -13.59 -43.34
CA GLN A 375 -45.06 -13.41 -44.77
C GLN A 375 -45.49 -11.99 -45.13
#